data_AF-A0A8S9M813-F1
#
_entry.id   AF-A0A8S9M813-F1
#
_cell.length_a   1.000
_cell.length_b   1.000
_cell.length_c   1.000
_cell.angle_alpha   90.00
_cell.angle_beta   90.00
_cell.angle_gamma   90.00
#
_symmetry.space_group_name_H-M   'P 1'
#
loop_
_entity.id
_entity.type
_entity.pdbx_description
1 polymer ?
#
loop_
_entity_poly.entity_id
_entity_poly.type
_entity_poly.pdbx_seq_one_letter_code
_entity_poly.pdbx_strand_id
1 'polypeptide(L)'
;MGSKLHAFMYPCFTSCHMIPYLHLANKLAEKGHHITYLLPKKAQKQLESLNLFLDSIFFHPLTLPPVEGLHVGVETTADLQPNTTGKLITDAMDLLREKIEAQIVSATCVAISPAPGVDLGFPQQPGYPSSKMVLRGHDANLL
;
A
#
# COMPACT_ATOMS: atom_id res chain seq x y z
N MET A 1 12.28 -14.17 -18.17
CA MET A 1 12.16 -13.46 -16.88
C MET A 1 10.67 -13.27 -16.60
N GLY A 2 10.18 -13.67 -15.43
CA GLY A 2 8.77 -13.52 -15.06
C GLY A 2 8.40 -12.06 -14.82
N SER A 3 7.10 -11.74 -14.81
CA SER A 3 6.60 -10.39 -14.51
C SER A 3 7.02 -9.96 -13.10
N LYS A 4 7.55 -8.74 -12.97
CA LYS A 4 7.81 -8.11 -11.67
C LYS A 4 6.49 -7.56 -11.12
N LEU A 5 6.27 -7.75 -9.83
CA LEU A 5 5.07 -7.34 -9.12
C LEU A 5 5.48 -6.35 -8.04
N HIS A 6 4.57 -5.43 -7.71
CA HIS A 6 4.65 -4.60 -6.51
C HIS A 6 3.58 -5.08 -5.54
N ALA A 7 4.00 -5.67 -4.42
CA ALA A 7 3.11 -6.21 -3.39
C ALA A 7 3.01 -5.26 -2.19
N PHE A 8 1.81 -5.13 -1.63
CA PHE A 8 1.59 -4.50 -0.33
C PHE A 8 1.42 -5.61 0.72
N MET A 9 2.20 -5.57 1.79
CA MET A 9 2.16 -6.58 2.85
C MET A 9 1.68 -5.94 4.16
N TYR A 10 0.58 -6.45 4.69
CA TYR A 10 -0.05 -5.98 5.94
C TYR A 10 -0.08 -7.11 6.99
N PRO A 11 1.04 -7.37 7.69
CA PRO A 11 1.09 -8.37 8.75
C PRO A 11 0.27 -7.97 9.97
N CYS A 12 -0.15 -8.95 10.77
CA CYS A 12 -0.60 -8.68 12.14
C CYS A 12 0.51 -7.97 12.93
N PHE A 13 0.16 -6.96 13.73
CA PHE A 13 1.10 -6.14 14.51
C PHE A 13 1.58 -6.85 15.79
N THR A 14 1.93 -8.12 15.64
CA THR A 14 2.65 -8.94 16.61
C THR A 14 4.05 -9.21 16.06
N SER A 15 5.06 -9.25 16.93
CA SER A 15 6.43 -9.55 16.51
C SER A 15 6.54 -10.93 15.81
N CYS A 16 5.78 -11.91 16.28
CA CYS A 16 5.77 -13.26 15.71
C CYS A 16 5.18 -13.35 14.29
N HIS A 17 4.37 -12.39 13.85
CA HIS A 17 3.86 -12.34 12.47
C HIS A 17 4.65 -11.37 11.60
N MET A 18 5.14 -10.26 12.15
CA MET A 18 5.93 -9.29 11.39
C MET A 18 7.26 -9.86 10.90
N ILE A 19 8.02 -10.59 11.74
CA ILE A 19 9.34 -11.08 11.34
C ILE A 19 9.25 -12.09 10.16
N PRO A 20 8.37 -13.13 10.21
CA PRO A 20 8.22 -14.06 9.08
C PRO A 20 7.73 -13.40 7.79
N TYR A 21 6.84 -12.41 7.89
CA TYR A 21 6.38 -11.65 6.72
C TYR A 21 7.54 -10.87 6.08
N LEU A 22 8.44 -10.29 6.88
CA LEU A 22 9.63 -9.63 6.35
C LEU A 22 10.61 -10.63 5.71
N HIS A 23 10.77 -11.83 6.27
CA HIS A 23 11.53 -12.89 5.61
C HIS A 23 10.93 -13.28 4.26
N LEU A 24 9.60 -13.34 4.16
CA LEU A 24 8.92 -13.55 2.89
C LEU A 24 9.14 -12.38 1.93
N ALA A 25 9.07 -11.13 2.41
CA ALA A 25 9.38 -9.95 1.60
C ALA A 25 10.80 -10.00 1.03
N ASN A 26 11.80 -10.39 1.83
CA ASN A 26 13.18 -10.59 1.37
C ASN A 26 13.24 -11.64 0.25
N LYS A 27 12.53 -12.77 0.37
CA LYS A 27 12.50 -13.82 -0.66
C LYS A 27 11.80 -13.38 -1.95
N LEU A 28 10.84 -12.46 -1.86
CA LEU A 28 10.20 -11.85 -3.02
C LEU A 28 11.12 -10.81 -3.68
N ALA A 29 11.80 -9.98 -2.87
CA ALA A 29 12.76 -8.99 -3.35
C ALA A 29 13.98 -9.64 -4.03
N GLU A 30 14.46 -10.77 -3.51
CA GLU A 30 15.52 -11.58 -4.15
C GLU A 30 15.16 -12.00 -5.58
N LYS A 31 13.86 -12.14 -5.88
CA LYS A 31 13.34 -12.46 -7.22
C LYS A 31 13.04 -11.22 -8.08
N GLY A 32 13.36 -10.03 -7.59
CA GLY A 32 13.16 -8.75 -8.28
C GLY A 32 11.76 -8.16 -8.14
N HIS A 33 10.98 -8.59 -7.15
CA HIS A 33 9.69 -7.97 -6.81
C HIS A 33 9.89 -6.78 -5.87
N HIS A 34 8.97 -5.81 -5.93
CA HIS A 34 8.94 -4.68 -5.00
C HIS A 34 7.88 -4.91 -3.92
N ILE A 35 8.17 -4.48 -2.71
CA ILE A 35 7.32 -4.67 -1.55
C ILE A 35 7.16 -3.34 -0.83
N THR A 36 5.91 -2.95 -0.59
CA THR A 36 5.57 -1.95 0.43
C THR A 36 5.09 -2.68 1.67
N TYR A 37 5.87 -2.61 2.73
CA TYR A 37 5.61 -3.27 3.99
C TYR A 37 4.91 -2.30 4.94
N LEU A 38 3.66 -2.58 5.28
CA LEU A 38 2.81 -1.75 6.13
C LEU A 38 3.01 -2.16 7.59
N LEU A 39 3.45 -1.24 8.45
CA LEU A 39 3.82 -1.56 9.84
C LEU A 39 3.66 -0.36 10.78
N PRO A 40 3.59 -0.56 12.10
CA PRO A 40 3.65 0.54 13.05
C PRO A 40 5.03 1.20 13.08
N LYS A 41 5.05 2.50 13.39
CA LYS A 41 6.29 3.30 13.44
C LYS A 41 7.31 2.75 14.43
N LYS A 42 6.85 2.23 15.57
CA LYS A 42 7.69 1.66 16.62
C LYS A 42 8.37 0.36 16.20
N ALA A 43 7.66 -0.46 15.41
CA ALA A 43 8.19 -1.73 14.91
C ALA A 43 9.28 -1.54 13.84
N GLN A 44 9.29 -0.39 13.16
CA GLN A 44 10.19 -0.14 12.05
C GLN A 44 11.67 -0.31 12.41
N LYS A 45 12.13 0.33 13.49
CA LYS A 45 13.53 0.23 13.94
C LYS A 45 13.97 -1.20 14.25
N GLN A 46 13.04 -2.04 14.73
CA GLN A 46 13.32 -3.44 15.04
C GLN A 46 13.46 -4.30 13.78
N LEU A 47 12.74 -3.92 12.72
CA LEU A 47 12.67 -4.67 11.46
C LEU A 47 13.71 -4.18 10.42
N GLU A 48 14.21 -2.96 10.57
CA GLU A 48 15.20 -2.37 9.64
C GLU A 48 16.45 -3.24 9.47
N SER A 49 16.98 -3.80 10.56
CA SER A 49 18.15 -4.69 10.52
C SER A 49 17.90 -6.02 9.79
N LEU A 50 16.64 -6.39 9.60
CA LEU A 50 16.22 -7.62 8.93
C LEU A 50 15.85 -7.40 7.45
N ASN A 51 15.80 -6.14 6.99
CA ASN A 51 15.57 -5.82 5.58
C ASN A 51 16.89 -5.99 4.80
N LEU A 52 16.91 -6.98 3.90
CA LEU A 52 18.09 -7.29 3.09
C LEU A 52 18.12 -6.57 1.74
N PHE A 53 17.02 -5.89 1.37
CA PHE A 53 16.83 -5.30 0.04
C PHE A 53 16.21 -3.89 0.15
N LEU A 54 17.03 -2.91 0.57
CA LEU A 54 16.62 -1.52 0.81
C LEU A 54 15.99 -0.82 -0.41
N ASP A 55 16.40 -1.19 -1.62
CA ASP A 55 15.88 -0.61 -2.86
C ASP A 55 14.59 -1.28 -3.37
N SER A 56 14.17 -2.38 -2.73
CA SER A 56 13.00 -3.16 -3.15
C SER A 56 11.95 -3.30 -2.06
N ILE A 57 12.31 -3.13 -0.79
CA ILE A 57 11.40 -3.24 0.35
C ILE A 57 11.29 -1.87 1.02
N PHE A 58 10.12 -1.25 0.87
CA PHE A 58 9.80 0.06 1.40
C PHE A 58 8.91 -0.08 2.64
N PHE A 59 9.38 0.41 3.77
CA PHE A 59 8.61 0.46 5.00
C PHE A 59 7.67 1.67 4.97
N HIS A 60 6.37 1.42 5.17
CA HIS A 60 5.34 2.45 5.22
C HIS A 60 4.70 2.47 6.62
N PRO A 61 5.06 3.46 7.45
CA PRO A 61 4.54 3.57 8.80
C PRO A 61 3.05 3.85 8.84
N LEU A 62 2.34 3.12 9.68
CA LEU A 62 0.94 3.30 9.99
C LEU A 62 0.78 3.77 11.44
N THR A 63 -0.27 4.57 11.66
CA THR A 63 -0.71 4.97 13.00
C THR A 63 -2.01 4.25 13.29
N LEU A 64 -2.06 3.50 14.38
CA LEU A 64 -3.29 2.84 14.81
C LEU A 64 -4.35 3.89 15.18
N PRO A 65 -5.60 3.73 14.71
CA PRO A 65 -6.69 4.58 15.14
C PRO A 65 -6.98 4.35 16.63
N PRO A 66 -7.53 5.35 17.34
CA PRO A 66 -7.97 5.16 18.71
C PRO A 66 -9.07 4.09 18.79
N VAL A 67 -8.91 3.15 19.72
CA VAL A 67 -9.92 2.15 20.05
C VAL A 67 -10.17 2.20 21.55
N GLU A 68 -11.43 2.05 21.97
CA GLU A 68 -11.76 2.02 23.39
C GLU A 68 -10.99 0.90 24.10
N GLY A 69 -10.36 1.24 25.23
CA GLY A 69 -9.47 0.33 25.97
C GLY A 69 -8.02 0.27 25.46
N LEU A 70 -7.70 0.92 24.33
CA LEU A 70 -6.33 1.06 23.83
C LEU A 70 -5.73 2.41 24.26
N HIS A 71 -4.68 2.37 25.08
CA HIS A 71 -4.00 3.60 25.50
C HIS A 71 -3.21 4.26 24.35
N VAL A 72 -3.02 5.57 24.46
CA VAL A 72 -2.22 6.36 23.52
C VAL A 72 -0.78 5.80 23.48
N GLY A 73 -0.26 5.57 22.27
CA GLY A 73 1.11 5.09 22.05
C GLY A 73 1.28 3.56 22.03
N VAL A 74 0.18 2.81 22.16
CA VAL A 74 0.17 1.36 21.91
C VAL A 74 0.13 1.13 20.40
N GLU A 75 1.15 0.45 19.88
CA GLU A 75 1.31 0.22 18.44
C GLU A 75 1.40 -1.28 18.08
N THR A 76 1.87 -2.09 19.03
CA THR A 76 2.05 -3.54 18.85
C THR A 76 1.48 -4.31 20.04
N THR A 77 1.28 -5.61 19.88
CA THR A 77 0.86 -6.46 21.01
C THR A 77 1.88 -6.52 22.15
N ALA A 78 3.14 -6.18 21.88
CA ALA A 78 4.18 -6.10 22.90
C ALA A 78 4.04 -4.87 23.81
N ASP A 79 3.26 -3.88 23.40
CA ASP A 79 2.99 -2.65 24.17
C ASP A 79 1.78 -2.79 25.10
N LEU A 80 1.07 -3.92 25.03
CA LEU A 80 -0.14 -4.17 25.81
C LEU A 80 0.20 -4.48 27.27
N GLN A 81 -0.62 -3.96 28.19
CA GLN A 81 -0.54 -4.35 29.60
C GLN A 81 -1.00 -5.81 29.77
N PRO A 82 -0.55 -6.52 30.83
CA PRO A 82 -0.82 -7.96 31.00
C PRO A 82 -2.30 -8.36 31.05
N ASN A 83 -3.20 -7.40 31.35
CA ASN A 83 -4.65 -7.60 31.40
C ASN A 83 -5.38 -7.12 30.12
N THR A 84 -4.65 -6.62 29.13
CA THR A 84 -5.22 -6.07 27.90
C THR A 84 -5.21 -7.12 26.80
N THR A 85 -6.34 -7.30 26.11
CA THR A 85 -6.48 -8.35 25.11
C THR A 85 -5.87 -7.93 23.78
N GLY A 86 -5.09 -8.83 23.14
CA GLY A 86 -4.50 -8.62 21.81
C GLY A 86 -5.51 -8.29 20.71
N LYS A 87 -6.79 -8.66 20.90
CA LYS A 87 -7.92 -8.33 20.04
C LYS A 87 -8.06 -6.82 19.80
N LEU A 88 -7.73 -5.96 20.76
CA LEU A 88 -7.83 -4.51 20.56
C LEU A 88 -6.90 -4.00 19.45
N ILE A 89 -5.73 -4.62 19.28
CA ILE A 89 -4.82 -4.31 18.17
C ILE A 89 -5.45 -4.77 16.86
N THR A 90 -6.04 -5.98 16.83
CA THR A 90 -6.73 -6.49 15.64
C THR A 90 -7.92 -5.62 15.26
N ASP A 91 -8.73 -5.19 16.23
CA ASP A 91 -9.85 -4.27 16.00
C ASP A 91 -9.36 -2.93 15.43
N ALA A 92 -8.28 -2.37 15.98
CA ALA A 92 -7.65 -1.14 15.47
C ALA A 92 -7.08 -1.32 14.05
N MET A 93 -6.56 -2.50 13.74
CA MET A 93 -6.08 -2.86 12.40
C MET A 93 -7.23 -2.96 11.39
N ASP A 94 -8.35 -3.57 11.78
CA ASP A 94 -9.52 -3.68 10.89
C ASP A 94 -10.09 -2.31 10.53
N LEU A 95 -10.05 -1.33 11.45
CA LEU A 95 -10.39 0.07 11.16
C LEU A 95 -9.45 0.74 10.14
N LEU A 96 -8.21 0.25 9.98
CA LEU A 96 -7.28 0.76 8.96
C LEU A 96 -7.51 0.15 7.58
N ARG A 97 -8.23 -0.97 7.48
CA ARG A 97 -8.39 -1.75 6.24
C ARG A 97 -8.90 -0.88 5.10
N GLU A 98 -10.03 -0.20 5.29
CA GLU A 98 -10.64 0.62 4.24
C GLU A 98 -9.69 1.73 3.75
N LYS A 99 -8.99 2.37 4.69
CA LYS A 99 -8.00 3.41 4.37
C LYS A 99 -6.83 2.85 3.58
N ILE A 100 -6.30 1.69 3.97
CA ILE A 100 -5.21 1.02 3.27
C ILE A 100 -5.66 0.61 1.86
N GLU A 101 -6.84 0.01 1.73
CA GLU A 101 -7.40 -0.38 0.44
C GLU A 101 -7.57 0.82 -0.49
N ALA A 102 -8.14 1.92 0.01
CA ALA A 102 -8.27 3.16 -0.75
C ALA A 102 -6.91 3.70 -1.22
N GLN A 103 -5.89 3.67 -0.36
CA GLN A 103 -4.52 4.07 -0.73
C GLN A 103 -3.91 3.16 -1.80
N ILE A 104 -4.09 1.84 -1.70
CA ILE A 104 -3.58 0.87 -2.68
C ILE A 104 -4.28 1.07 -4.03
N VAL A 105 -5.61 1.22 -4.04
CA VAL A 105 -6.37 1.48 -5.27
C VAL A 105 -5.91 2.78 -5.90
N SER A 106 -5.81 3.87 -5.12
CA SER A 106 -5.34 5.16 -5.62
C SER A 106 -3.93 5.07 -6.19
N ALA A 107 -2.99 4.41 -5.49
CA ALA A 107 -1.61 4.26 -5.96
C ALA A 107 -1.54 3.45 -7.25
N THR A 108 -2.36 2.39 -7.35
CA THR A 108 -2.46 1.55 -8.54
C THR A 108 -3.07 2.31 -9.72
N CYS A 109 -4.12 3.11 -9.49
CA CYS A 109 -4.71 3.98 -10.51
C CYS A 109 -3.70 4.99 -11.05
N VAL A 110 -2.87 5.59 -10.20
CA VAL A 110 -1.79 6.49 -10.64
C VAL A 110 -0.72 5.75 -11.44
N ALA A 111 -0.33 4.55 -11.00
CA ALA A 111 0.68 3.74 -11.71
C ALA A 111 0.19 3.23 -13.09
N ILE A 112 -1.12 3.03 -13.25
CA ILE A 112 -1.76 2.62 -14.51
C ILE A 112 -2.20 3.83 -15.35
N SER A 113 -2.24 5.04 -14.76
CA SER A 113 -2.61 6.26 -15.49
C SER A 113 -1.63 6.46 -16.64
N PRO A 114 -2.10 6.52 -17.89
CA PRO A 114 -1.24 6.80 -19.02
C PRO A 114 -0.56 8.15 -18.79
N ALA A 115 0.76 8.24 -19.00
CA ALA A 115 1.45 9.52 -18.99
C ALA A 115 0.73 10.51 -19.92
N PRO A 116 0.63 11.80 -19.58
CA PRO A 116 0.00 12.78 -20.46
C PRO A 116 0.66 12.72 -21.85
N GLY A 117 -0.09 12.28 -22.85
CA GLY A 117 0.38 12.04 -24.22
C GLY A 117 0.41 10.58 -24.68
N VAL A 118 0.08 9.60 -23.83
CA VAL A 118 -0.11 8.20 -24.26
C VAL A 118 -1.54 8.04 -24.78
N ASP A 119 -1.69 8.13 -26.10
CA ASP A 119 -2.93 7.78 -26.79
C ASP A 119 -3.18 6.28 -26.59
N LEU A 120 -4.35 5.92 -26.09
CA LEU A 120 -4.80 4.52 -26.07
C LEU A 120 -5.03 4.13 -27.53
N GLY A 121 -3.98 3.62 -28.16
CA GLY A 121 -4.03 3.06 -29.50
C GLY A 121 -4.92 1.83 -29.52
N PHE A 122 -6.24 2.03 -29.48
CA PHE A 122 -7.18 1.04 -29.95
C PHE A 122 -6.82 0.80 -31.43
N PRO A 123 -6.55 -0.45 -31.85
CA PRO A 123 -6.31 -0.72 -33.26
C PRO A 123 -7.52 -0.21 -34.04
N GLN A 124 -7.28 0.81 -34.88
CA GLN A 124 -8.31 1.41 -35.70
C GLN A 124 -8.87 0.32 -36.61
N GLN A 125 -10.10 -0.11 -36.35
CA GLN A 125 -10.76 -1.09 -37.20
C GLN A 125 -10.95 -0.49 -38.59
N PRO A 126 -10.60 -1.19 -39.68
CA PRO A 126 -10.74 -0.66 -41.02
C PRO A 126 -12.22 -0.43 -41.32
N GLY A 127 -12.61 0.84 -41.50
CA GLY A 127 -13.95 1.21 -41.94
C GLY A 127 -14.78 2.05 -40.96
N TYR A 128 -14.30 2.32 -39.74
CA TYR A 128 -15.02 3.21 -38.81
C TYR A 128 -14.47 4.66 -38.88
N PRO A 129 -15.32 5.69 -39.10
CA PRO A 129 -14.87 7.07 -39.06
C PRO A 129 -14.43 7.45 -37.64
N SER A 130 -13.27 8.08 -37.55
CA SER A 130 -12.61 8.46 -36.29
C SER A 130 -13.52 9.35 -35.43
N SER A 131 -13.76 8.96 -34.17
CA SER A 131 -14.35 9.86 -33.17
C SER A 131 -13.29 10.85 -32.67
N LYS A 132 -12.75 11.70 -33.55
CA LYS A 132 -12.08 12.92 -33.11
C LYS A 132 -13.16 13.91 -32.69
N MET A 133 -13.64 13.78 -31.46
CA MET A 133 -14.35 14.89 -30.84
C MET A 133 -13.29 15.90 -30.39
N VAL A 134 -12.90 16.77 -31.32
CA VAL A 134 -12.06 17.94 -31.03
C VAL A 134 -12.94 18.91 -30.24
N LEU A 135 -12.78 18.94 -28.91
CA LEU A 135 -13.29 20.03 -28.10
C LEU A 135 -12.54 21.31 -28.51
N ARG A 136 -13.20 22.14 -29.31
CA ARG A 136 -12.74 23.50 -29.64
C ARG A 136 -12.85 24.32 -28.36
N GLY A 137 -11.73 24.89 -27.91
CA GLY A 137 -11.63 25.68 -26.67
C GLY A 137 -12.29 27.06 -26.74
N HIS A 138 -13.58 27.11 -27.07
CA HIS A 138 -14.40 28.31 -26.99
C HIS A 138 -15.72 27.93 -26.34
N ASP A 139 -15.73 27.89 -25.01
CA ASP A 139 -16.87 28.23 -24.14
C ASP A 139 -16.39 28.17 -22.68
N ALA A 140 -15.39 29.00 -22.38
CA ALA A 140 -15.09 29.45 -21.03
C ALA A 140 -15.49 30.93 -20.97
N ASN A 141 -16.77 31.21 -20.72
CA ASN A 141 -17.26 32.46 -20.13
C ASN A 141 -18.78 32.38 -19.94
N LEU A 142 -19.22 32.20 -18.70
CA LEU A 142 -20.39 32.85 -18.08
C LEU A 142 -20.47 32.41 -16.60
N LEU A 143 -19.66 33.09 -15.77
CA LEU A 143 -20.07 33.62 -14.47
C LEU A 143 -19.79 35.13 -14.52
#